data_AF-A0A7W9STW4-F1
#
_entry.id   AF-A0A7W9STW4-F1
#
_cell.length_a   1.000
_cell.length_b   1.000
_cell.length_c   1.000
_cell.angle_alpha   90.00
_cell.angle_beta   90.00
_cell.angle_gamma   90.00
#
_symmetry.space_group_name_H-M   'P 1'
#
loop_
_entity.id
_entity.type
_entity.pdbx_description
1 polymer ?
#
loop_
_entity_poly.entity_id
_entity_poly.type
_entity_poly.pdbx_seq_one_letter_code
_entity_poly.pdbx_strand_id
1 'polypeptide(L)'
;MGHSISGLLLKGPYEPVRAAQLGMPSRSLPFDLTLFFCEWRLAEYWSRILGISGELPIPDSIAPPYPRDQVLITLMQTITQQPEPLFAILATDYFGGIGSQAAFVFQGERRVTPEGEDSINAALVRLGVISVPGHDAFETLGLDKIRSMPDIDLPEYDVPTPTTYPHPIPGLLPRTENAFWLAAGISELSLRRLVDELPPDHSLTFYDPTYPSPTDPGAFVTVTHGPVGGFLCRRANHGWHTRAEPIRKDEALALLVAASPHHVPLNATAATVHVRPRR
;
A
#
# COMPACT_ATOMS: atom_id res chain seq x y z
N MET A 1 13.16 28.98 14.54
CA MET A 1 11.80 28.41 14.48
C MET A 1 11.86 27.16 13.63
N GLY A 2 11.29 26.05 14.11
CA GLY A 2 11.22 24.79 13.36
C GLY A 2 10.13 24.82 12.30
N HIS A 3 10.31 24.01 11.25
CA HIS A 3 9.35 23.82 10.18
C HIS A 3 9.37 22.34 9.78
N SER A 4 8.29 21.63 10.11
CA SER A 4 8.12 20.22 9.81
C SER A 4 6.77 19.99 9.15
N ILE A 5 6.80 19.76 7.84
CA ILE A 5 5.63 19.47 7.00
C ILE A 5 6.00 18.25 6.18
N SER A 6 5.10 17.27 6.12
CA SER A 6 5.14 16.19 5.15
C SER A 6 3.74 16.08 4.55
N GLY A 7 3.63 16.08 3.23
CA GLY A 7 2.31 16.14 2.61
C GLY A 7 2.28 16.03 1.10
N LEU A 8 1.05 16.00 0.60
CA LEU A 8 0.71 15.96 -0.81
C LEU A 8 0.03 17.27 -1.20
N LEU A 9 0.58 18.01 -2.15
CA LEU A 9 -0.07 19.16 -2.78
C LEU A 9 -0.79 18.70 -4.03
N LEU A 10 -2.12 18.63 -3.96
CA LEU A 10 -2.96 18.32 -5.11
C LEU A 10 -3.32 19.59 -5.88
N LYS A 11 -3.21 19.54 -7.22
CA LYS A 11 -3.76 20.55 -8.13
C LYS A 11 -5.13 20.13 -8.63
N GLY A 12 -6.12 21.00 -8.49
CA GLY A 12 -7.46 20.78 -9.02
C GLY A 12 -8.46 20.23 -7.99
N PRO A 13 -9.66 19.86 -8.48
CA PRO A 13 -10.76 19.39 -7.63
C PRO A 13 -10.49 17.99 -7.07
N TYR A 14 -11.13 17.71 -5.93
CA TYR A 14 -11.18 16.39 -5.31
C TYR A 14 -12.52 16.19 -4.61
N GLU A 15 -12.79 14.95 -4.20
CA GLU A 15 -13.98 14.51 -3.46
C GLU A 15 -13.72 14.55 -1.94
N PRO A 16 -14.24 15.55 -1.20
CA PRO A 16 -13.90 15.72 0.22
C PRO A 16 -14.34 14.54 1.08
N VAL A 17 -15.46 13.90 0.74
CA VAL A 17 -15.96 12.72 1.45
C VAL A 17 -14.98 11.54 1.35
N ARG A 18 -14.38 11.32 0.17
CA ARG A 18 -13.39 10.25 -0.02
C ARG A 18 -12.09 10.55 0.71
N ALA A 19 -11.61 11.79 0.66
CA ALA A 19 -10.42 12.18 1.41
C ALA A 19 -10.61 11.99 2.93
N ALA A 20 -11.78 12.35 3.45
CA ALA A 20 -12.13 12.12 4.85
C ALA A 20 -12.18 10.62 5.21
N GLN A 21 -12.75 9.77 4.34
CA GLN A 21 -12.76 8.32 4.52
C GLN A 21 -11.36 7.69 4.52
N LEU A 22 -10.41 8.32 3.82
CA LEU A 22 -9.01 7.89 3.79
C LEU A 22 -8.18 8.45 4.95
N GLY A 23 -8.79 9.22 5.87
CA GLY A 23 -8.09 9.83 6.99
C GLY A 23 -7.04 10.87 6.55
N MET A 24 -7.30 11.59 5.45
CA MET A 24 -6.37 12.57 4.89
C MET A 24 -6.79 14.01 5.26
N PRO A 25 -6.37 14.55 6.42
CA PRO A 25 -6.67 15.92 6.78
C PRO A 25 -6.06 16.88 5.74
N SER A 26 -6.83 17.88 5.36
CA SER A 26 -6.48 18.77 4.26
C SER A 26 -6.64 20.24 4.60
N ARG A 27 -5.93 21.09 3.84
CA ARG A 27 -6.02 22.55 3.90
C ARG A 27 -6.07 23.11 2.49
N SER A 28 -7.11 23.87 2.19
CA SER A 28 -7.20 24.63 0.94
C SER A 28 -6.15 25.74 0.91
N LEU A 29 -5.53 25.92 -0.24
CA LEU A 29 -4.52 26.92 -0.52
C LEU A 29 -4.90 27.73 -1.77
N PRO A 30 -4.28 28.90 -2.00
CA PRO A 30 -4.43 29.62 -3.27
C PRO A 30 -4.02 28.78 -4.49
N PHE A 31 -4.31 29.28 -5.70
CA PHE A 31 -3.95 28.63 -6.97
C PHE A 31 -4.59 27.26 -7.20
N ASP A 32 -5.79 27.01 -6.67
CA ASP A 32 -6.49 25.73 -6.84
C ASP A 32 -5.65 24.54 -6.32
N LEU A 33 -4.98 24.78 -5.19
CA LEU A 33 -4.16 23.79 -4.51
C LEU A 33 -4.79 23.36 -3.20
N THR A 34 -4.64 22.08 -2.88
CA THR A 34 -5.01 21.53 -1.58
C THR A 34 -3.82 20.77 -1.02
N LEU A 35 -3.39 21.13 0.19
CA LEU A 35 -2.39 20.37 0.95
C LEU A 35 -3.10 19.29 1.75
N PHE A 36 -2.76 18.03 1.52
CA PHE A 36 -3.09 16.90 2.38
C PHE A 36 -1.89 16.60 3.26
N PHE A 37 -2.07 16.60 4.58
CA PHE A 37 -1.00 16.19 5.48
C PHE A 37 -0.85 14.67 5.39
N CYS A 38 0.37 14.20 5.12
CA CYS A 38 0.64 12.81 4.85
C CYS A 38 2.02 12.44 5.37
N GLU A 39 2.05 11.69 6.46
CA GLU A 39 3.27 11.10 7.00
C GLU A 39 3.55 9.73 6.36
N TRP A 40 4.78 9.25 6.53
CA TRP A 40 5.18 7.91 6.11
C TRP A 40 4.30 6.81 6.73
N ARG A 41 3.78 7.01 7.95
CA ARG A 41 2.87 6.04 8.62
C ARG A 41 1.52 5.92 7.93
N LEU A 42 0.96 7.03 7.44
CA LEU A 42 -0.30 7.02 6.68
C LEU A 42 -0.10 6.28 5.35
N ALA A 43 1.04 6.53 4.69
CA ALA A 43 1.42 5.81 3.47
C ALA A 43 1.57 4.30 3.75
N GLU A 44 2.34 3.92 4.77
CA GLU A 44 2.52 2.52 5.16
C GLU A 44 1.20 1.83 5.50
N TYR A 45 0.33 2.50 6.27
CA TYR A 45 -1.00 2.00 6.61
C TYR A 45 -1.79 1.65 5.34
N TRP A 46 -1.93 2.60 4.41
CA TRP A 46 -2.69 2.35 3.18
C TRP A 46 -2.01 1.35 2.24
N SER A 47 -0.68 1.33 2.16
CA SER A 47 0.08 0.30 1.42
C SER A 47 -0.33 -1.10 1.88
N ARG A 48 -0.41 -1.32 3.20
CA ARG A 48 -0.84 -2.60 3.79
C ARG A 48 -2.32 -2.89 3.54
N ILE A 49 -3.21 -1.95 3.83
CA ILE A 49 -4.66 -2.12 3.68
C ILE A 49 -5.04 -2.44 2.22
N LEU A 50 -4.38 -1.82 1.25
CA LEU A 50 -4.68 -2.00 -0.17
C LEU A 50 -3.84 -3.09 -0.86
N GLY A 51 -2.87 -3.69 -0.15
CA GLY A 51 -1.93 -4.65 -0.72
C GLY A 51 -1.07 -4.05 -1.84
N ILE A 52 -0.78 -2.75 -1.77
CA ILE A 52 0.02 -2.03 -2.75
C ILE A 52 1.45 -1.93 -2.22
N SER A 53 2.38 -2.50 -2.97
CA SER A 53 3.81 -2.46 -2.70
C SER A 53 4.55 -1.72 -3.80
N GLY A 54 5.67 -1.09 -3.46
CA GLY A 54 6.55 -0.40 -4.39
C GLY A 54 6.83 1.03 -3.95
N GLU A 55 7.84 1.62 -4.57
CA GLU A 55 8.27 2.99 -4.28
C GLU A 55 8.12 3.86 -5.52
N LEU A 56 7.81 5.13 -5.29
CA LEU A 56 7.83 6.19 -6.26
C LEU A 56 9.28 6.46 -6.70
N PRO A 57 9.50 6.89 -7.96
CA PRO A 57 10.83 7.17 -8.50
C PRO A 57 11.45 8.47 -7.94
N ILE A 58 11.70 8.50 -6.63
CA ILE A 58 12.35 9.59 -5.88
C ILE A 58 13.82 9.22 -5.66
N PRO A 59 14.80 10.13 -5.85
CA PRO A 59 16.21 9.83 -5.60
C PRO A 59 16.51 9.42 -4.16
N ASP A 60 17.41 8.44 -3.95
CA ASP A 60 17.81 7.93 -2.62
C ASP A 60 18.61 8.92 -1.78
N SER A 61 19.08 10.02 -2.39
CA SER A 61 19.70 11.13 -1.68
C SER A 61 18.75 11.84 -0.71
N ILE A 62 17.44 11.61 -0.82
CA ILE A 62 16.43 12.19 0.05
C ILE A 62 16.18 11.25 1.24
N ALA A 63 16.75 11.60 2.39
CA ALA A 63 16.65 10.79 3.60
C ALA A 63 15.21 10.77 4.17
N PRO A 64 14.73 9.64 4.72
CA PRO A 64 13.46 9.54 5.45
C PRO A 64 13.35 10.58 6.59
N PRO A 65 12.12 10.98 7.00
CA PRO A 65 10.82 10.33 6.76
C PRO A 65 10.00 10.96 5.61
N TYR A 66 10.36 10.63 4.36
CA TYR A 66 9.57 10.98 3.18
C TYR A 66 8.62 9.84 2.83
N PRO A 67 7.33 10.12 2.56
CA PRO A 67 6.43 9.10 2.05
C PRO A 67 6.84 8.81 0.60
N ARG A 68 7.32 7.58 0.36
CA ARG A 68 7.80 7.12 -0.96
C ARG A 68 6.91 6.03 -1.56
N ASP A 69 5.92 5.57 -0.83
CA ASP A 69 5.10 4.44 -1.26
C ASP A 69 4.29 4.73 -2.53
N GLN A 70 4.23 3.75 -3.43
CA GLN A 70 3.40 3.79 -4.64
C GLN A 70 1.91 4.01 -4.32
N VAL A 71 1.45 3.63 -3.11
CA VAL A 71 0.06 3.79 -2.68
C VAL A 71 -0.42 5.25 -2.76
N LEU A 72 0.47 6.23 -2.61
CA LEU A 72 0.12 7.65 -2.66
C LEU A 72 -0.55 8.01 -3.99
N ILE A 73 -0.14 7.41 -5.11
CA ILE A 73 -0.79 7.60 -6.41
C ILE A 73 -2.23 7.07 -6.36
N THR A 74 -2.43 5.89 -5.78
CA THR A 74 -3.78 5.30 -5.66
C THR A 74 -4.68 6.15 -4.78
N LEU A 75 -4.16 6.72 -3.69
CA LEU A 75 -4.90 7.66 -2.85
C LEU A 75 -5.30 8.91 -3.64
N MET A 76 -4.37 9.51 -4.39
CA MET A 76 -4.65 10.68 -5.23
C MET A 76 -5.66 10.38 -6.34
N GLN A 77 -5.53 9.26 -7.04
CA GLN A 77 -6.50 8.82 -8.06
C GLN A 77 -7.89 8.61 -7.43
N THR A 78 -7.94 8.03 -6.23
CA THR A 78 -9.19 7.77 -5.51
C THR A 78 -9.94 9.05 -5.17
N ILE A 79 -9.26 10.05 -4.60
CA ILE A 79 -9.91 11.29 -4.17
C ILE A 79 -10.22 12.22 -5.33
N THR A 80 -9.46 12.16 -6.42
CA THR A 80 -9.72 13.00 -7.62
C THR A 80 -10.68 12.37 -8.61
N GLN A 81 -10.86 11.04 -8.54
CA GLN A 81 -11.47 10.22 -9.59
C GLN A 81 -10.79 10.38 -10.96
N GLN A 82 -9.51 10.78 -10.98
CA GLN A 82 -8.72 10.95 -12.20
C GLN A 82 -7.68 9.83 -12.30
N PRO A 83 -7.41 9.29 -13.50
CA PRO A 83 -6.34 8.30 -13.68
C PRO A 83 -4.95 8.92 -13.54
N GLU A 84 -4.80 10.21 -13.84
CA GLU A 84 -3.51 10.91 -13.85
C GLU A 84 -3.59 12.24 -13.08
N PRO A 85 -3.85 12.21 -11.75
CA PRO A 85 -3.89 13.42 -10.95
C PRO A 85 -2.53 14.12 -10.99
N LEU A 86 -2.55 15.45 -11.04
CA LEU A 86 -1.36 16.28 -10.91
C LEU A 86 -1.18 16.67 -9.45
N PHE A 87 -0.12 16.17 -8.82
CA PHE A 87 0.16 16.46 -7.41
C PHE A 87 1.67 16.55 -7.17
N ALA A 88 2.07 17.10 -6.03
CA ALA A 88 3.44 17.04 -5.55
C ALA A 88 3.51 16.38 -4.20
N ILE A 89 4.57 15.61 -3.96
CA ILE A 89 4.98 15.20 -2.62
C ILE A 89 5.98 16.24 -2.15
N LEU A 90 5.81 16.74 -0.92
CA LEU A 90 6.79 17.61 -0.29
C LEU A 90 7.06 17.15 1.12
N ALA A 91 8.30 17.31 1.56
CA ALA A 91 8.58 17.34 2.98
C ALA A 91 9.64 18.40 3.31
N THR A 92 9.57 18.87 4.55
CA THR A 92 10.54 19.75 5.17
C THR A 92 10.80 19.20 6.56
N ASP A 93 12.06 19.13 6.95
CA ASP A 93 12.47 18.95 8.33
C ASP A 93 13.60 19.93 8.60
N TYR A 94 13.25 21.12 9.09
CA TYR A 94 14.18 22.23 9.25
C TYR A 94 14.07 22.87 10.63
N PHE A 95 15.20 23.04 11.30
CA PHE A 95 15.30 23.75 12.57
C PHE A 95 16.55 24.65 12.59
N GLY A 96 16.33 25.97 12.64
CA GLY A 96 17.39 26.93 12.96
C GLY A 96 18.55 27.01 11.97
N GLY A 97 18.32 26.81 10.67
CA GLY A 97 19.39 26.81 9.67
C GLY A 97 19.71 25.44 9.11
N ILE A 98 19.34 24.38 9.82
CA ILE A 98 19.80 23.03 9.59
C ILE A 98 18.60 22.13 9.30
N GLY A 99 18.68 21.32 8.25
CA GLY A 99 17.58 20.46 7.87
C GLY A 99 17.63 19.99 6.42
N SER A 100 16.59 19.26 6.02
CA SER A 100 16.36 18.83 4.64
C SER A 100 14.99 19.32 4.16
N GLN A 101 14.89 19.56 2.86
CA GLN A 101 13.63 19.87 2.20
C GLN A 101 13.70 19.35 0.77
N ALA A 102 12.59 18.80 0.29
CA ALA A 102 12.49 18.34 -1.07
C ALA A 102 11.02 18.29 -1.50
N ALA A 103 10.78 18.44 -2.79
CA ALA A 103 9.50 18.16 -3.41
C ALA A 103 9.64 17.56 -4.80
N PHE A 104 8.70 16.70 -5.14
CA PHE A 104 8.63 16.04 -6.44
C PHE A 104 7.20 16.07 -6.95
N VAL A 105 7.02 16.50 -8.20
CA VAL A 105 5.73 16.59 -8.88
C VAL A 105 5.51 15.34 -9.70
N PHE A 106 4.29 14.82 -9.63
CA PHE A 106 3.81 13.63 -10.31
C PHE A 106 2.56 13.96 -11.11
N GLN A 107 2.42 13.30 -12.27
CA GLN A 107 1.19 13.22 -13.03
C GLN A 107 0.84 11.75 -13.18
N GLY A 108 -0.11 11.28 -12.36
CA GLY A 108 -0.31 9.84 -12.16
C GLY A 108 0.98 9.18 -11.65
N GLU A 109 1.45 8.14 -12.35
CA GLU A 109 2.66 7.40 -11.98
C GLU A 109 3.95 8.07 -12.43
N ARG A 110 3.87 9.06 -13.32
CA ARG A 110 5.04 9.69 -13.92
C ARG A 110 5.53 10.85 -13.06
N ARG A 111 6.78 10.78 -12.59
CA ARG A 111 7.48 11.96 -12.05
C ARG A 111 7.73 12.96 -13.20
N VAL A 112 7.25 14.18 -13.03
CA VAL A 112 7.41 15.29 -14.00
C VAL A 112 8.43 16.33 -13.53
N THR A 113 8.95 16.18 -12.32
CA THR A 113 10.13 16.92 -11.85
C THR A 113 11.39 16.41 -12.54
N PRO A 114 12.22 17.27 -13.16
CA PRO A 114 13.51 16.89 -13.74
C PRO A 114 14.49 16.30 -12.70
N GLU A 115 15.52 15.62 -13.17
CA GLU A 115 16.64 15.23 -12.30
C GLU A 115 17.38 16.49 -11.79
N GLY A 116 17.71 16.51 -10.50
CA GLY A 116 18.38 17.64 -9.85
C GLY A 116 17.49 18.83 -9.48
N GLU A 117 16.20 18.82 -9.80
CA GLU A 117 15.24 19.88 -9.43
C GLU A 117 14.34 19.46 -8.26
N ASP A 118 14.89 19.21 -7.08
CA ASP A 118 14.15 18.74 -5.90
C ASP A 118 13.64 19.88 -4.98
N SER A 119 13.82 21.15 -5.36
CA SER A 119 13.37 22.26 -4.51
C SER A 119 11.84 22.41 -4.47
N ILE A 120 11.30 22.77 -3.30
CA ILE A 120 9.87 23.04 -3.13
C ILE A 120 9.39 24.17 -4.06
N ASN A 121 10.15 25.25 -4.19
CA ASN A 121 9.80 26.36 -5.08
C ASN A 121 9.69 25.91 -6.55
N ALA A 122 10.59 25.05 -7.04
CA ALA A 122 10.49 24.52 -8.40
C ALA A 122 9.24 23.66 -8.61
N ALA A 123 8.91 22.81 -7.62
CA ALA A 123 7.68 22.02 -7.64
C ALA A 123 6.42 22.91 -7.65
N LEU A 124 6.38 23.97 -6.84
CA LEU A 124 5.25 24.90 -6.77
C LEU A 124 5.05 25.67 -8.08
N VAL A 125 6.12 26.15 -8.71
CA VAL A 125 6.04 26.78 -10.04
C VAL A 125 5.46 25.80 -11.07
N ARG A 126 5.85 24.52 -11.00
CA ARG A 126 5.32 23.47 -11.89
C ARG A 126 3.84 23.16 -11.63
N LEU A 127 3.34 23.37 -10.41
CA LEU A 127 1.91 23.32 -10.07
C LEU A 127 1.15 24.61 -10.45
N GLY A 128 1.84 25.59 -11.05
CA GLY A 128 1.25 26.84 -11.53
C GLY A 128 1.14 27.93 -10.47
N VAL A 129 1.93 27.87 -9.39
CA VAL A 129 2.05 28.98 -8.44
C VAL A 129 2.84 30.11 -9.10
N ILE A 130 2.30 31.32 -9.03
CA ILE A 130 2.95 32.54 -9.52
C ILE A 130 3.29 33.38 -8.30
N SER A 131 4.58 33.58 -8.04
CA SER A 131 5.06 34.34 -6.90
C SER A 131 4.59 35.80 -6.94
N VAL A 132 4.21 36.35 -5.79
CA VAL A 132 3.92 37.79 -5.66
C VAL A 132 5.22 38.58 -5.46
N PRO A 133 5.30 39.87 -5.85
CA PRO A 133 6.50 40.67 -5.67
C PRO A 133 7.04 40.62 -4.23
N GLY A 134 8.33 40.33 -4.10
CA GLY A 134 9.04 40.26 -2.81
C GLY A 134 8.84 38.97 -2.02
N HIS A 135 8.15 37.96 -2.57
CA HIS A 135 7.95 36.66 -1.92
C HIS A 135 8.34 35.54 -2.89
N ASP A 136 8.83 34.41 -2.38
CA ASP A 136 9.00 33.20 -3.19
C ASP A 136 7.67 32.45 -3.37
N ALA A 137 7.66 31.33 -4.12
CA ALA A 137 6.42 30.58 -4.37
C ALA A 137 5.87 29.94 -3.07
N PHE A 138 6.77 29.54 -2.17
CA PHE A 138 6.46 28.94 -0.88
C PHE A 138 5.74 29.92 0.06
N GLU A 139 6.29 31.13 0.22
CA GLU A 139 5.70 32.23 0.97
C GLU A 139 4.40 32.75 0.32
N THR A 140 4.37 32.83 -1.01
CA THR A 140 3.18 33.25 -1.77
C THR A 140 2.00 32.32 -1.51
N LEU A 141 2.26 31.02 -1.40
CA LEU A 141 1.23 30.03 -1.09
C LEU A 141 0.82 30.04 0.39
N GLY A 142 1.62 30.67 1.26
CA GLY A 142 1.41 30.74 2.70
C GLY A 142 1.82 29.46 3.45
N LEU A 143 2.70 28.64 2.86
CA LEU A 143 3.20 27.42 3.50
C LEU A 143 4.11 27.74 4.71
N ASP A 144 4.78 28.89 4.69
CA ASP A 144 5.58 29.42 5.81
C ASP A 144 4.78 29.60 7.11
N LYS A 145 3.45 29.72 7.00
CA LYS A 145 2.52 29.85 8.13
C LYS A 145 2.12 28.49 8.72
N ILE A 146 2.50 27.38 8.09
CA ILE A 146 2.23 26.02 8.54
C ILE A 146 3.53 25.52 9.18
N ARG A 147 3.58 25.42 10.50
CA ARG A 147 4.84 25.09 11.21
C ARG A 147 4.98 23.61 11.58
N SER A 148 3.85 22.95 11.74
CA SER A 148 3.74 21.56 12.18
C SER A 148 2.62 20.86 11.43
N MET A 149 2.73 19.55 11.32
CA MET A 149 1.62 18.70 10.93
C MET A 149 0.57 18.65 12.04
N PRO A 150 -0.72 18.49 11.70
CA PRO A 150 -1.72 18.11 12.68
C PRO A 150 -1.44 16.69 13.17
N ASP A 151 -1.88 16.36 14.38
CA ASP A 151 -1.89 14.97 14.83
C ASP A 151 -2.83 14.17 13.91
N ILE A 152 -2.26 13.20 13.20
CA ILE A 152 -3.03 12.28 12.36
C ILE A 152 -3.39 11.08 13.23
N ASP A 153 -4.65 11.02 13.64
CA ASP A 153 -5.21 9.88 14.37
C ASP A 153 -5.40 8.71 13.40
N LEU A 154 -4.30 8.00 13.15
CA LEU A 154 -4.37 6.69 12.52
C LEU A 154 -4.90 5.71 13.57
N PRO A 155 -5.86 4.83 13.23
CA PRO A 155 -6.25 3.77 14.14
C PRO A 155 -4.97 3.07 14.63
N GLU A 156 -4.84 2.93 15.96
CA GLU A 156 -3.70 2.24 16.58
C GLU A 156 -3.46 0.93 15.82
N TYR A 157 -2.17 0.60 15.63
CA TYR A 157 -1.73 -0.66 15.03
C TYR A 157 -2.11 -1.88 15.90
N ASP A 158 -3.36 -2.00 16.35
CA ASP A 158 -3.99 -3.32 16.33
C ASP A 158 -4.08 -3.64 14.85
N VAL A 159 -3.05 -4.29 14.29
CA VAL A 159 -3.09 -4.89 12.96
C VAL A 159 -4.45 -5.59 12.91
N PRO A 160 -5.44 -5.08 12.16
CA PRO A 160 -6.75 -5.67 12.19
C PRO A 160 -6.50 -7.10 11.74
N THR A 161 -6.96 -8.08 12.53
CA THR A 161 -7.15 -9.40 11.93
C THR A 161 -7.99 -9.13 10.68
N PRO A 162 -7.64 -9.70 9.51
CA PRO A 162 -8.23 -9.29 8.23
C PRO A 162 -9.77 -9.40 8.14
N THR A 163 -10.42 -9.89 9.19
CA THR A 163 -11.86 -9.97 9.40
C THR A 163 -12.54 -8.65 9.80
N THR A 164 -11.81 -7.62 10.24
CA THR A 164 -12.37 -6.29 10.55
C THR A 164 -11.78 -5.22 9.64
N TYR A 165 -11.89 -5.40 8.32
CA TYR A 165 -11.85 -4.23 7.45
C TYR A 165 -13.16 -3.47 7.64
N PRO A 166 -13.14 -2.15 7.88
CA PRO A 166 -14.32 -1.34 7.64
C PRO A 166 -14.78 -1.60 6.20
N HIS A 167 -16.09 -1.62 5.99
CA HIS A 167 -16.76 -1.94 4.72
C HIS A 167 -15.93 -1.50 3.49
N PRO A 168 -15.81 -2.34 2.44
CA PRO A 168 -15.04 -1.99 1.25
C PRO A 168 -15.50 -0.62 0.75
N ILE A 169 -14.56 0.33 0.64
CA ILE A 169 -14.83 1.63 0.02
C ILE A 169 -15.27 1.32 -1.42
N PRO A 170 -16.52 1.61 -1.80
CA PRO A 170 -17.01 1.28 -3.14
C PRO A 170 -16.12 1.94 -4.21
N GLY A 171 -15.45 1.11 -5.03
CA GLY A 171 -14.58 1.58 -6.11
C GLY A 171 -13.08 1.32 -5.94
N LEU A 172 -12.61 0.86 -4.77
CA LEU A 172 -11.27 0.29 -4.62
C LEU A 172 -11.33 -1.23 -4.72
N LEU A 173 -11.17 -1.77 -5.93
CA LEU A 173 -10.84 -3.17 -6.13
C LEU A 173 -9.35 -3.27 -6.51
N PRO A 174 -8.56 -4.17 -5.88
CA PRO A 174 -7.16 -4.33 -6.24
C PRO A 174 -7.04 -4.80 -7.69
N ARG A 175 -6.29 -4.05 -8.50
CA ARG A 175 -5.87 -4.45 -9.84
C ARG A 175 -4.51 -5.15 -9.75
N THR A 176 -4.50 -6.49 -9.77
CA THR A 176 -3.30 -7.24 -10.20
C THR A 176 -3.69 -8.50 -10.97
N GLU A 177 -3.22 -8.61 -12.21
CA GLU A 177 -3.52 -9.69 -13.16
C GLU A 177 -2.85 -11.04 -12.85
N ASN A 178 -2.00 -11.19 -11.82
CA ASN A 178 -1.30 -12.47 -11.55
C ASN A 178 -1.05 -12.78 -10.06
N ALA A 179 -1.74 -12.11 -9.15
CA ALA A 179 -1.70 -12.43 -7.72
C ALA A 179 -3.09 -12.17 -7.15
N PHE A 180 -3.82 -13.24 -6.81
CA PHE A 180 -5.02 -13.12 -6.00
C PHE A 180 -4.60 -12.95 -4.54
N TRP A 181 -4.55 -11.71 -4.07
CA TRP A 181 -4.54 -11.46 -2.63
C TRP A 181 -5.89 -11.91 -2.07
N LEU A 182 -5.93 -13.08 -1.45
CA LEU A 182 -7.11 -13.56 -0.76
C LEU A 182 -7.23 -12.78 0.56
N ALA A 183 -7.88 -11.62 0.51
CA ALA A 183 -8.39 -10.97 1.71
C ALA A 183 -9.36 -11.94 2.43
N ALA A 184 -9.44 -11.87 3.77
CA ALA A 184 -10.33 -12.72 4.54
C ALA A 184 -11.79 -12.62 4.07
N GLY A 185 -12.55 -13.71 4.21
CA GLY A 185 -13.96 -13.78 3.82
C GLY A 185 -14.25 -14.61 2.55
N ILE A 186 -13.31 -15.45 2.12
CA ILE A 186 -13.56 -16.36 1.00
C ILE A 186 -14.42 -17.52 1.47
N SER A 187 -15.62 -17.60 0.89
CA SER A 187 -16.52 -18.73 1.13
C SER A 187 -15.86 -20.05 0.76
N GLU A 188 -16.21 -21.12 1.48
CA GLU A 188 -15.77 -22.48 1.13
C GLU A 188 -16.06 -22.83 -0.34
N LEU A 189 -17.17 -22.31 -0.89
CA LEU A 189 -17.53 -22.47 -2.30
C LEU A 189 -16.47 -21.88 -3.25
N SER A 190 -15.95 -20.69 -2.92
CA SER A 190 -14.91 -20.04 -3.70
C SER A 190 -13.57 -20.77 -3.59
N LEU A 191 -13.20 -21.26 -2.40
CA LEU A 191 -12.01 -22.10 -2.22
C LEU A 191 -12.13 -23.41 -3.00
N ARG A 192 -13.31 -24.03 -3.00
CA ARG A 192 -13.59 -25.23 -3.79
C ARG A 192 -13.42 -24.96 -5.28
N ARG A 193 -13.99 -23.88 -5.81
CA ARG A 193 -13.77 -23.47 -7.21
C ARG A 193 -12.29 -23.27 -7.53
N LEU A 194 -11.54 -22.61 -6.65
CA LEU A 194 -10.10 -22.41 -6.84
C LEU A 194 -9.33 -23.73 -6.96
N VAL A 195 -9.66 -24.74 -6.15
CA VAL A 195 -9.06 -26.08 -6.23
C VAL A 195 -9.54 -26.84 -7.47
N ASP A 196 -10.83 -26.72 -7.81
CA ASP A 196 -11.46 -27.37 -8.97
C ASP A 196 -10.88 -26.86 -10.30
N GLU A 197 -10.56 -25.58 -10.37
CA GLU A 197 -10.13 -24.87 -11.58
C GLU A 197 -8.61 -24.64 -11.63
N LEU A 198 -7.84 -25.09 -10.63
CA LEU A 198 -6.38 -24.97 -10.62
C LEU A 198 -5.80 -25.68 -11.85
N PRO A 199 -5.11 -25.01 -12.79
CA PRO A 199 -4.61 -25.68 -13.98
C PRO A 199 -3.52 -26.70 -13.64
N PRO A 200 -3.29 -27.72 -14.49
CA PRO A 200 -2.13 -28.60 -14.35
C PRO A 200 -0.84 -27.80 -14.25
N ASP A 201 0.10 -28.30 -13.44
CA ASP A 201 1.38 -27.66 -13.14
C ASP A 201 1.27 -26.27 -12.50
N HIS A 202 0.11 -25.89 -11.99
CA HIS A 202 -0.04 -24.68 -11.17
C HIS A 202 -0.06 -25.03 -9.69
N SER A 203 0.42 -24.09 -8.89
CA SER A 203 0.51 -24.22 -7.44
C SER A 203 -0.23 -23.10 -6.73
N LEU A 204 -0.86 -23.46 -5.61
CA LEU A 204 -1.41 -22.58 -4.58
C LEU A 204 -0.45 -22.61 -3.40
N THR A 205 0.12 -21.48 -3.01
CA THR A 205 0.96 -21.40 -1.80
C THR A 205 0.29 -20.50 -0.78
N PHE A 206 0.11 -20.97 0.46
CA PHE A 206 -0.50 -20.26 1.58
C PHE A 206 0.18 -20.57 2.92
N TYR A 207 -0.09 -19.79 3.96
CA TYR A 207 0.47 -20.02 5.30
C TYR A 207 -0.53 -20.79 6.17
N ASP A 208 -0.11 -21.93 6.72
CA ASP A 208 -0.83 -22.71 7.72
C ASP A 208 -0.20 -22.44 9.09
N PRO A 209 -0.85 -21.65 9.96
CA PRO A 209 -0.33 -21.32 11.28
C PRO A 209 -0.53 -22.42 12.32
N THR A 210 -1.35 -23.42 12.02
CA THR A 210 -1.61 -24.55 12.93
C THR A 210 -0.55 -25.63 12.81
N TYR A 211 0.34 -25.52 11.83
CA TYR A 211 1.37 -26.52 11.58
C TYR A 211 2.33 -26.63 12.77
N PRO A 212 2.46 -27.83 13.38
CA PRO A 212 3.29 -28.03 14.56
C PRO A 212 4.77 -28.14 14.15
N SER A 213 5.43 -26.99 14.04
CA SER A 213 6.87 -26.91 13.79
C SER A 213 7.63 -26.71 15.11
N PRO A 214 8.73 -27.47 15.37
CA PRO A 214 9.45 -27.41 16.65
C PRO A 214 10.16 -26.09 16.94
N THR A 215 10.57 -25.37 15.89
CA THR A 215 11.43 -24.17 16.01
C THR A 215 10.68 -22.87 15.79
N ASP A 216 9.56 -22.91 15.06
CA ASP A 216 8.72 -21.75 14.80
C ASP A 216 7.33 -22.23 14.34
N PRO A 217 6.23 -21.96 15.07
CA PRO A 217 4.91 -22.44 14.72
C PRO A 217 4.47 -21.94 13.33
N GLY A 218 3.80 -22.82 12.61
CA GLY A 218 3.30 -22.56 11.27
C GLY A 218 4.25 -22.99 10.14
N ALA A 219 3.72 -23.05 8.92
CA ALA A 219 4.47 -23.35 7.71
C ALA A 219 3.76 -22.82 6.47
N PHE A 220 4.52 -22.47 5.44
CA PHE A 220 3.98 -22.29 4.09
C PHE A 220 3.63 -23.65 3.49
N VAL A 221 2.37 -23.83 3.13
CA VAL A 221 1.83 -24.99 2.42
C VAL A 221 1.71 -24.63 0.93
N THR A 222 2.36 -25.43 0.08
CA THR A 222 2.21 -25.37 -1.37
C THR A 222 1.44 -26.60 -1.84
N VAL A 223 0.27 -26.37 -2.46
CA VAL A 223 -0.55 -27.39 -3.14
C VAL A 223 -0.39 -27.22 -4.64
N THR A 224 0.13 -28.22 -5.34
CA THR A 224 0.35 -28.20 -6.79
C THR A 224 -0.56 -29.20 -7.49
N HIS A 225 -1.25 -28.80 -8.56
CA HIS A 225 -1.96 -29.75 -9.43
C HIS A 225 -0.93 -30.50 -10.28
N GLY A 226 -0.82 -31.81 -10.09
CA GLY A 226 0.13 -32.65 -10.82
C GLY A 226 -0.22 -32.76 -12.32
N PRO A 227 0.79 -32.99 -13.18
CA PRO A 227 0.59 -33.08 -14.64
C PRO A 227 -0.21 -34.31 -15.08
N VAL A 228 -0.23 -35.36 -14.26
CA VAL A 228 -0.98 -36.61 -14.50
C VAL A 228 -2.29 -36.69 -13.70
N GLY A 229 -2.77 -35.54 -13.22
CA GLY A 229 -3.89 -35.44 -12.30
C GLY A 229 -3.48 -35.65 -10.83
N GLY A 230 -4.37 -35.24 -9.93
CA GLY A 230 -4.12 -35.28 -8.48
C GLY A 230 -3.32 -34.09 -7.96
N PHE A 231 -3.13 -34.01 -6.64
CA PHE A 231 -2.49 -32.87 -6.00
C PHE A 231 -1.23 -33.31 -5.25
N LEU A 232 -0.22 -32.44 -5.22
CA LEU A 232 0.99 -32.60 -4.42
C LEU A 232 1.01 -31.52 -3.35
N CYS A 233 1.29 -31.89 -2.10
CA CYS A 233 1.45 -30.97 -0.98
C CYS A 233 2.90 -30.93 -0.53
N ARG A 234 3.42 -29.72 -0.32
CA ARG A 234 4.72 -29.49 0.31
C ARG A 234 4.58 -28.45 1.40
N ARG A 235 5.23 -28.65 2.55
CA ARG A 235 5.29 -27.67 3.63
C ARG A 235 6.71 -27.12 3.74
N ALA A 236 6.86 -25.84 4.04
CA ALA A 236 8.15 -25.20 4.21
C ALA A 236 8.12 -24.15 5.33
N ASN A 237 9.18 -24.10 6.13
CA ASN A 237 9.40 -23.03 7.10
C ASN A 237 10.91 -22.82 7.35
N HIS A 238 11.38 -21.57 7.42
CA HIS A 238 12.77 -21.19 7.72
C HIS A 238 13.87 -22.06 7.08
N GLY A 239 13.80 -22.26 5.77
CA GLY A 239 14.80 -23.03 5.03
C GLY A 239 14.64 -24.56 5.13
N TRP A 240 13.70 -25.06 5.92
CA TRP A 240 13.25 -26.45 5.91
C TRP A 240 12.07 -26.64 4.96
N HIS A 241 11.99 -27.81 4.34
CA HIS A 241 10.83 -28.23 3.55
C HIS A 241 10.58 -29.74 3.65
N THR A 242 9.32 -30.17 3.59
CA THR A 242 8.97 -31.57 3.37
C THR A 242 9.28 -31.98 1.93
N ARG A 243 9.33 -33.28 1.67
CA ARG A 243 9.15 -33.78 0.31
C ARG A 243 7.71 -33.46 -0.14
N ALA A 244 7.52 -33.33 -1.44
CA ALA A 244 6.18 -33.21 -2.01
C ALA A 244 5.48 -34.57 -1.88
N GLU A 245 4.31 -34.59 -1.25
CA GLU A 245 3.53 -35.80 -1.00
C GLU A 245 2.21 -35.73 -1.77
N PRO A 246 1.75 -36.84 -2.37
CA PRO A 246 0.46 -36.88 -3.03
C PRO A 246 -0.66 -36.74 -2.01
N ILE A 247 -1.63 -35.88 -2.32
CA ILE A 247 -2.84 -35.66 -1.53
C ILE A 247 -4.07 -35.71 -2.43
N ARG A 248 -5.21 -36.06 -1.84
CA ARG A 248 -6.52 -36.02 -2.52
C ARG A 248 -6.99 -34.59 -2.67
N LYS A 249 -7.90 -34.37 -3.63
CA LYS A 249 -8.55 -33.07 -3.85
C LYS A 249 -9.26 -32.54 -2.61
N ASP A 250 -9.99 -33.39 -1.89
CA ASP A 250 -10.66 -32.99 -0.65
C ASP A 250 -9.69 -32.65 0.47
N GLU A 251 -8.49 -33.26 0.48
CA GLU A 251 -7.41 -32.90 1.43
C GLU A 251 -6.79 -31.55 1.06
N ALA A 252 -6.60 -31.25 -0.23
CA ALA A 252 -6.17 -29.94 -0.69
C ALA A 252 -7.14 -28.84 -0.27
N LEU A 253 -8.44 -29.07 -0.46
CA LEU A 253 -9.47 -28.16 0.00
C LEU A 253 -9.49 -28.04 1.53
N ALA A 254 -9.40 -29.14 2.27
CA ALA A 254 -9.36 -29.11 3.72
C ALA A 254 -8.17 -28.29 4.26
N LEU A 255 -6.99 -28.39 3.63
CA LEU A 255 -5.82 -27.57 3.99
C LEU A 255 -6.06 -26.08 3.73
N LEU A 256 -6.67 -25.72 2.60
CA LEU A 256 -7.04 -24.33 2.27
C LEU A 256 -8.09 -23.77 3.24
N VAL A 257 -9.08 -24.59 3.60
CA VAL A 257 -10.13 -24.21 4.57
C VAL A 257 -9.53 -24.06 5.97
N ALA A 258 -8.65 -24.97 6.39
CA ALA A 258 -7.98 -24.90 7.68
C ALA A 258 -7.03 -23.69 7.79
N ALA A 259 -6.35 -23.33 6.70
CA ALA A 259 -5.54 -22.12 6.62
C ALA A 259 -6.36 -20.85 6.43
N SER A 260 -7.66 -20.96 6.11
CA SER A 260 -8.55 -19.81 5.98
C SER A 260 -8.74 -19.15 7.35
N PRO A 261 -8.69 -17.80 7.42
CA PRO A 261 -8.69 -17.04 8.69
C PRO A 261 -9.92 -17.27 9.59
N HIS A 262 -10.96 -17.97 9.13
CA HIS A 262 -12.09 -18.37 9.96
C HIS A 262 -11.78 -19.51 10.95
N HIS A 263 -10.67 -20.24 10.78
CA HIS A 263 -10.33 -21.43 11.59
C HIS A 263 -8.99 -21.35 12.33
N VAL A 264 -8.35 -20.19 12.30
CA VAL A 264 -7.00 -19.95 12.85
C VAL A 264 -7.08 -19.05 14.09
N PRO A 265 -6.29 -19.29 15.16
CA PRO A 265 -6.23 -18.39 16.32
C PRO A 265 -5.80 -16.97 15.92
N LEU A 266 -6.39 -15.94 16.55
CA LEU A 266 -6.31 -14.51 16.23
C LEU A 266 -4.87 -13.90 16.09
N ASN A 267 -3.82 -14.66 16.40
CA ASN A 267 -2.44 -14.17 16.46
C ASN A 267 -1.57 -14.64 15.28
N ALA A 268 -2.17 -15.27 14.26
CA ALA A 268 -1.45 -15.86 13.14
C ALA A 268 -1.64 -15.07 11.83
N THR A 269 -0.54 -14.91 11.09
CA THR A 269 -0.45 -14.20 9.81
C THR A 269 -1.45 -14.77 8.79
N ALA A 270 -2.18 -13.90 8.10
CA ALA A 270 -3.18 -14.29 7.10
C ALA A 270 -2.57 -15.15 5.99
N ALA A 271 -3.30 -16.17 5.55
CA ALA A 271 -2.92 -17.04 4.45
C ALA A 271 -2.98 -16.29 3.10
N THR A 272 -1.84 -15.84 2.58
CA THR A 272 -1.75 -15.33 1.20
C THR A 272 -1.73 -16.48 0.22
N VAL A 273 -2.67 -16.59 -0.72
CA VAL A 273 -2.61 -17.61 -1.79
C VAL A 273 -1.93 -17.06 -3.03
N HIS A 274 -0.81 -17.66 -3.41
CA HIS A 274 -0.17 -17.36 -4.70
C HIS A 274 -0.49 -18.46 -5.71
N VAL A 275 -1.04 -18.08 -6.87
CA VAL A 275 -1.16 -18.95 -8.04
C VAL A 275 0.07 -18.75 -8.92
N ARG A 276 0.87 -19.81 -9.13
CA ARG A 276 2.05 -19.74 -10.00
C ARG A 276 2.19 -20.98 -10.88
N PRO A 277 2.61 -20.83 -12.16
CA PRO A 277 3.07 -21.97 -12.94
C PRO A 277 4.34 -22.54 -12.31
N ARG A 278 4.48 -23.86 -12.34
CA ARG A 278 5.68 -24.56 -11.88
C ARG A 278 6.84 -24.22 -12.82
N ARG A 279 7.90 -23.64 -12.26
CA ARG A 279 9.19 -23.48 -12.93
C ARG A 279 10.05 -24.72 -12.74
#